data_AF-A0A1I5E8B4-F1
#
_entry.id   AF-A0A1I5E8B4-F1
#
_cell.length_a   1.000
_cell.length_b   1.000
_cell.length_c   1.000
_cell.angle_alpha   90.00
_cell.angle_beta   90.00
_cell.angle_gamma   90.00
#
_symmetry.space_group_name_H-M   'P 1'
#
loop_
_entity.id
_entity.type
_entity.pdbx_description
1 polymer ?
#
loop_
_entity_poly.entity_id
_entity_poly.type
_entity_poly.pdbx_seq_one_letter_code
_entity_poly.pdbx_strand_id
1 'polypeptide(L)'
;MIKLYFTTLLILFAQLKNYAQNTDSIGNILKKEMATVHTGKEVISKLDNITKSVPTDLYHFDEHFEIITIFDRDVDFNIYHQRIYFFNFGDDFQIDILKRNDTILLYTINISTWGSENNSVLVSKHFIKENKSVNEYINNRNEFYHTNKNLKDILYEMSLNYEYAINAGYGYSLTEKAKDIKTLLELHNYSEVYGYLKSFNIENQAYGIYGLHLMKKKKLKIPKEIKRIAKHIKKRNSDTLICAGCICGIVQKIF
;
A
#
# COMPACT_ATOMS: atom_id res chain seq x y z
N MET A 1 -31.80 -22.16 -29.88
CA MET A 1 -31.36 -21.43 -28.67
C MET A 1 -29.98 -21.83 -28.17
N ILE A 2 -29.63 -23.12 -28.04
CA ILE A 2 -28.32 -23.57 -27.51
C ILE A 2 -27.10 -23.07 -28.32
N LYS A 3 -27.18 -23.01 -29.66
CA LYS A 3 -26.07 -22.50 -30.51
C LYS A 3 -25.76 -21.02 -30.30
N LEU A 4 -26.76 -20.19 -29.95
CA LEU A 4 -26.59 -18.75 -29.76
C LEU A 4 -25.85 -18.43 -28.45
N TYR A 5 -26.11 -19.22 -27.40
CA TYR A 5 -25.41 -19.13 -26.12
C TYR A 5 -23.93 -19.53 -26.24
N PHE A 6 -23.61 -20.52 -27.07
CA PHE A 6 -22.21 -20.93 -27.27
C PHE A 6 -21.38 -19.86 -27.99
N THR A 7 -21.95 -19.18 -29.00
CA THR A 7 -21.25 -18.09 -29.69
C THR A 7 -21.07 -16.85 -28.82
N THR A 8 -22.06 -16.48 -28.00
CA THR A 8 -21.89 -15.35 -27.05
C THR A 8 -20.88 -15.68 -25.96
N LEU A 9 -20.85 -16.93 -25.46
CA LEU A 9 -19.85 -17.37 -24.49
C LEU A 9 -18.43 -17.33 -25.10
N LEU A 10 -18.25 -17.79 -26.34
CA LEU A 10 -16.96 -17.77 -27.05
C LEU A 10 -16.46 -16.34 -27.32
N ILE A 11 -17.36 -15.41 -27.65
CA ILE A 11 -17.00 -13.98 -27.83
C ILE A 11 -16.58 -13.38 -26.48
N LEU A 12 -17.32 -13.67 -25.40
CA LEU A 12 -16.94 -13.27 -24.04
C LEU A 12 -15.58 -13.84 -23.63
N PHE A 13 -15.32 -15.13 -23.89
CA PHE A 13 -14.02 -15.76 -23.59
C PHE A 13 -12.87 -15.19 -24.44
N ALA A 14 -13.11 -14.87 -25.71
CA ALA A 14 -12.11 -14.23 -26.57
C ALA A 14 -11.80 -12.80 -26.13
N GLN A 15 -12.82 -12.04 -25.72
CA GLN A 15 -12.66 -10.70 -25.15
C GLN A 15 -11.90 -10.74 -23.82
N LEU A 16 -12.21 -11.67 -22.92
CA LEU A 16 -11.49 -11.88 -21.67
C LEU A 16 -10.03 -12.28 -21.88
N LYS A 17 -9.73 -13.09 -22.91
CA LYS A 17 -8.37 -13.53 -23.23
C LYS A 17 -7.50 -12.41 -23.82
N ASN A 18 -8.06 -11.60 -24.72
CA ASN A 18 -7.37 -10.41 -25.26
C ASN A 18 -7.11 -9.39 -24.16
N TYR A 19 -8.05 -9.23 -23.24
CA TYR A 19 -7.91 -8.35 -22.09
C TYR A 19 -6.75 -8.78 -21.17
N ALA A 20 -6.69 -10.06 -20.78
CA ALA A 20 -5.60 -10.58 -19.94
C ALA A 20 -4.21 -10.52 -20.63
N GLN A 21 -4.13 -10.58 -21.96
CA GLN A 21 -2.87 -10.40 -22.69
C GLN A 21 -2.39 -8.93 -22.71
N ASN A 22 -3.32 -7.97 -22.61
CA ASN A 22 -2.99 -6.54 -22.59
C ASN A 22 -2.47 -6.06 -21.23
N THR A 23 -2.98 -6.62 -20.13
CA THR A 23 -2.51 -6.27 -18.77
C THR A 23 -1.05 -6.66 -18.55
N ASP A 24 -0.64 -7.84 -19.06
CA ASP A 24 0.75 -8.29 -19.10
C ASP A 24 1.64 -7.34 -19.93
N SER A 25 1.10 -6.72 -20.99
CA SER A 25 1.84 -5.75 -21.82
C SER A 25 2.14 -4.46 -21.07
N ILE A 26 1.13 -3.85 -20.42
CA ILE A 26 1.32 -2.60 -19.65
C ILE A 26 2.19 -2.83 -18.41
N GLY A 27 2.00 -3.93 -17.68
CA GLY A 27 2.86 -4.29 -16.56
C GLY A 27 4.33 -4.44 -16.96
N ASN A 28 4.61 -5.02 -18.13
CA ASN A 28 5.96 -5.13 -18.67
C ASN A 28 6.54 -3.78 -19.10
N ILE A 29 5.73 -2.90 -19.70
CA ILE A 29 6.15 -1.53 -20.05
C ILE A 29 6.50 -0.75 -18.79
N LEU A 30 5.62 -0.75 -17.78
CA LEU A 30 5.86 -0.09 -16.49
C LEU A 30 7.14 -0.61 -15.85
N LYS A 31 7.33 -1.92 -15.79
CA LYS A 31 8.54 -2.54 -15.24
C LYS A 31 9.80 -2.07 -15.98
N LYS A 32 9.76 -2.01 -17.31
CA LYS A 32 10.89 -1.57 -18.13
C LYS A 32 11.20 -0.09 -17.92
N GLU A 33 10.20 0.78 -17.96
CA GLU A 33 10.39 2.21 -17.78
C GLU A 33 10.88 2.53 -16.36
N MET A 34 10.28 1.90 -15.35
CA MET A 34 10.63 2.11 -13.93
C MET A 34 12.03 1.60 -13.59
N ALA A 35 12.57 0.62 -14.31
CA ALA A 35 13.95 0.17 -14.12
C ALA A 35 15.00 1.25 -14.47
N THR A 36 14.60 2.29 -15.21
CA THR A 36 15.48 3.39 -15.64
C THR A 36 15.35 4.64 -14.79
N VAL A 37 14.38 4.71 -13.87
CA VAL A 37 14.17 5.90 -13.03
C VAL A 37 15.12 5.91 -11.84
N HIS A 38 15.51 7.09 -11.41
CA HIS A 38 16.35 7.30 -10.23
C HIS A 38 15.73 8.30 -9.25
N THR A 39 14.75 9.09 -9.70
CA THR A 39 14.08 10.09 -8.89
C THR A 39 12.55 9.97 -8.93
N GLY A 40 11.88 10.48 -7.88
CA GLY A 40 10.42 10.51 -7.82
C GLY A 40 9.78 11.36 -8.94
N LYS A 41 10.42 12.47 -9.31
CA LYS A 41 9.98 13.31 -10.44
C LYS A 41 10.03 12.59 -11.79
N GLU A 42 11.07 11.78 -12.02
CA GLU A 42 11.18 10.98 -13.24
C GLU A 42 10.05 9.96 -13.34
N VAL A 43 9.59 9.39 -12.21
CA VAL A 43 8.47 8.43 -12.21
C VAL A 43 7.23 9.06 -12.82
N ILE A 44 6.80 10.22 -12.32
CA ILE A 44 5.59 10.88 -12.84
C ILE A 44 5.73 11.18 -14.33
N SER A 45 6.87 11.73 -14.76
CA SER A 45 7.11 12.00 -16.18
C SER A 45 7.10 10.74 -17.05
N LYS A 46 7.59 9.60 -16.53
CA LYS A 46 7.54 8.32 -17.23
C LYS A 46 6.11 7.79 -17.34
N LEU A 47 5.33 7.86 -16.27
CA LEU A 47 3.92 7.47 -16.29
C LEU A 47 3.13 8.33 -17.29
N ASP A 48 3.33 9.66 -17.29
CA ASP A 48 2.71 10.58 -18.26
C ASP A 48 3.07 10.30 -19.71
N ASN A 49 4.26 9.75 -19.97
CA ASN A 49 4.66 9.33 -21.32
C ASN A 49 4.00 8.01 -21.70
N ILE A 50 3.85 7.08 -20.73
CA ILE A 50 3.14 5.83 -20.94
C ILE A 50 1.68 6.13 -21.32
N THR A 51 0.97 6.99 -20.57
CA THR A 51 -0.45 7.33 -20.86
C THR A 51 -0.66 7.83 -22.29
N LYS A 52 0.31 8.59 -22.84
CA LYS A 52 0.26 9.12 -24.22
C LYS A 52 0.62 8.09 -25.29
N SER A 53 1.36 7.05 -24.92
CA SER A 53 1.91 6.06 -25.85
C SER A 53 1.05 4.80 -25.98
N VAL A 54 0.14 4.55 -25.03
CA VAL A 54 -0.76 3.40 -25.06
C VAL A 54 -1.86 3.68 -26.11
N PRO A 55 -1.96 2.87 -27.18
CA PRO A 55 -3.00 3.01 -28.18
C PRO A 55 -4.41 2.91 -27.57
N THR A 56 -5.28 3.88 -27.86
CA THR A 56 -6.66 3.94 -27.33
C THR A 56 -7.55 2.81 -27.85
N ASP A 57 -7.14 2.15 -28.94
CA ASP A 57 -7.81 0.98 -29.54
C ASP A 57 -7.56 -0.34 -28.79
N LEU A 58 -6.64 -0.38 -27.81
CA LEU A 58 -6.41 -1.55 -26.97
C LEU A 58 -7.50 -1.76 -25.91
N TYR A 59 -8.25 -0.71 -25.56
CA TYR A 59 -9.35 -0.76 -24.61
C TYR A 59 -10.65 -0.38 -25.33
N HIS A 60 -11.68 -1.22 -25.24
CA HIS A 60 -12.97 -0.95 -25.88
C HIS A 60 -13.77 0.19 -25.23
N PHE A 61 -13.24 0.75 -24.14
CA PHE A 61 -13.75 1.92 -23.46
C PHE A 61 -12.74 3.05 -23.70
N ASP A 62 -13.19 4.24 -24.13
CA ASP A 62 -12.39 5.46 -24.34
C ASP A 62 -11.77 5.92 -22.99
N GLU A 63 -10.78 5.20 -22.50
CA GLU A 63 -10.31 5.38 -21.13
C GLU A 63 -8.81 5.57 -21.10
N HIS A 64 -8.44 6.80 -20.76
CA HIS A 64 -7.07 7.17 -20.48
C HIS A 64 -6.67 6.63 -19.11
N PHE A 65 -5.43 6.15 -19.01
CA PHE A 65 -4.82 5.90 -17.71
C PHE A 65 -4.74 7.20 -16.91
N GLU A 66 -5.20 7.15 -15.66
CA GLU A 66 -5.08 8.22 -14.67
C GLU A 66 -3.88 7.98 -13.76
N ILE A 67 -3.28 9.07 -13.29
CA ILE A 67 -2.17 9.06 -12.34
C ILE A 67 -2.59 9.84 -11.10
N ILE A 68 -2.65 9.17 -9.96
CA ILE A 68 -2.99 9.79 -8.68
C ILE A 68 -1.88 9.50 -7.68
N THR A 69 -1.23 10.54 -7.15
CA THR A 69 -0.37 10.37 -5.97
C THR A 69 -1.27 10.33 -4.73
N ILE A 70 -1.32 9.19 -4.06
CA ILE A 70 -2.14 8.99 -2.86
C ILE A 70 -1.48 9.69 -1.67
N PHE A 71 -0.20 9.41 -1.43
CA PHE A 71 0.57 10.07 -0.38
C PHE A 71 2.05 10.14 -0.72
N ASP A 72 2.76 11.05 -0.04
CA ASP A 72 4.23 11.13 0.01
C ASP A 72 4.64 11.47 1.46
N ARG A 73 4.93 10.42 2.25
CA ARG A 73 4.93 10.51 3.71
C ARG A 73 6.24 10.06 4.34
N ASP A 74 6.63 10.72 5.44
CA ASP A 74 7.76 10.31 6.26
C ASP A 74 7.51 8.93 6.89
N VAL A 75 8.45 8.00 6.71
CA VAL A 75 8.44 6.64 7.26
C VAL A 75 9.69 6.34 8.10
N ASP A 76 10.20 7.36 8.78
CA ASP A 76 11.36 7.38 9.67
C ASP A 76 12.70 7.67 8.99
N PHE A 77 13.63 8.25 9.77
CA PHE A 77 15.04 8.40 9.41
C PHE A 77 15.30 9.13 8.08
N ASN A 78 14.51 10.19 7.82
CA ASN A 78 14.53 10.97 6.58
C ASN A 78 14.25 10.15 5.32
N ILE A 79 13.49 9.07 5.46
CA ILE A 79 12.99 8.25 4.36
C ILE A 79 11.50 8.51 4.18
N TYR A 80 11.09 8.61 2.93
CA TYR A 80 9.72 8.85 2.52
C TYR A 80 9.17 7.67 1.74
N HIS A 81 7.91 7.35 1.98
CA HIS A 81 7.12 6.41 1.19
C HIS A 81 6.13 7.20 0.34
N GLN A 82 6.28 7.13 -0.97
CA GLN A 82 5.32 7.66 -1.92
C GLN A 82 4.50 6.50 -2.51
N ARG A 83 3.18 6.66 -2.56
CA ARG A 83 2.28 5.76 -3.27
C ARG A 83 1.60 6.49 -4.42
N ILE A 84 1.69 5.90 -5.59
CA ILE A 84 1.04 6.38 -6.82
C ILE A 84 0.14 5.27 -7.33
N TYR A 85 -1.10 5.61 -7.66
CA TYR A 85 -1.95 4.78 -8.48
C TYR A 85 -1.85 5.22 -9.92
N PHE A 86 -1.67 4.22 -10.79
CA PHE A 86 -1.70 4.34 -12.22
C PHE A 86 -2.77 3.37 -12.69
N PHE A 87 -3.90 3.84 -13.16
CA PHE A 87 -5.05 2.95 -13.38
C PHE A 87 -5.94 3.42 -14.53
N ASN A 88 -6.72 2.50 -15.10
CA ASN A 88 -7.92 2.78 -15.89
C ASN A 88 -9.09 1.93 -15.31
N PHE A 89 -10.24 1.83 -15.98
CA PHE A 89 -11.36 1.02 -15.45
C PHE A 89 -11.02 -0.46 -15.28
N GLY A 90 -9.97 -0.91 -16.00
CA GLY A 90 -9.67 -2.30 -16.15
C GLY A 90 -8.44 -2.83 -15.41
N ASP A 91 -7.44 -1.97 -15.30
CA ASP A 91 -6.14 -2.24 -14.74
C ASP A 91 -5.83 -1.20 -13.68
N ASP A 92 -5.45 -1.65 -12.50
CA ASP A 92 -5.03 -0.80 -11.40
C ASP A 92 -3.62 -1.19 -10.95
N PHE A 93 -2.68 -0.25 -11.10
CA PHE A 93 -1.30 -0.40 -10.72
C PHE A 93 -1.00 0.46 -9.49
N GLN A 94 -0.69 -0.19 -8.38
CA GLN A 94 -0.12 0.48 -7.22
C GLN A 94 1.40 0.48 -7.29
N ILE A 95 1.97 1.68 -7.35
CA ILE A 95 3.41 1.91 -7.34
C ILE A 95 3.79 2.48 -5.98
N ASP A 96 4.55 1.73 -5.20
CA ASP A 96 5.11 2.20 -3.93
C ASP A 96 6.60 2.50 -4.10
N ILE A 97 7.05 3.65 -3.62
CA ILE A 97 8.42 4.12 -3.75
C ILE A 97 8.93 4.48 -2.38
N LEU A 98 10.06 3.90 -1.99
CA LEU A 98 10.85 4.39 -0.86
C LEU A 98 11.94 5.32 -1.41
N LYS A 99 12.01 6.54 -0.89
CA LYS A 99 12.96 7.55 -1.34
C LYS A 99 13.59 8.32 -0.19
N ARG A 100 14.78 8.87 -0.43
CA ARG A 100 15.44 9.86 0.44
C ARG A 100 15.58 11.13 -0.37
N ASN A 101 14.98 12.22 0.11
CA ASN A 101 14.73 13.40 -0.72
C ASN A 101 13.95 12.97 -1.98
N ASP A 102 14.49 13.26 -3.17
CA ASP A 102 13.89 12.83 -4.44
C ASP A 102 14.53 11.54 -4.98
N THR A 103 15.58 10.99 -4.35
CA THR A 103 16.28 9.80 -4.85
C THR A 103 15.58 8.52 -4.43
N ILE A 104 15.23 7.69 -5.41
CA ILE A 104 14.59 6.39 -5.19
C ILE A 104 15.61 5.40 -4.61
N LEU A 105 15.22 4.75 -3.53
CA LEU A 105 15.98 3.68 -2.87
C LEU A 105 15.46 2.30 -3.26
N LEU A 106 14.14 2.14 -3.37
CA LEU A 106 13.46 0.94 -3.84
C LEU A 106 12.04 1.29 -4.30
N TYR A 107 11.45 0.45 -5.14
CA TYR A 107 10.02 0.53 -5.46
C TYR A 107 9.38 -0.85 -5.55
N THR A 108 8.06 -0.90 -5.49
CA THR A 108 7.24 -2.06 -5.87
C THR A 108 6.14 -1.63 -6.83
N ILE A 109 5.72 -2.55 -7.71
CA ILE A 109 4.57 -2.36 -8.58
C ILE A 109 3.63 -3.55 -8.37
N ASN A 110 2.50 -3.30 -7.75
CA ASN A 110 1.43 -4.25 -7.53
C ASN A 110 0.38 -4.06 -8.62
N ILE A 111 -0.11 -5.15 -9.19
CA ILE A 111 -1.10 -5.12 -10.26
C ILE A 111 -2.38 -5.77 -9.73
N SER A 112 -3.49 -5.06 -9.84
CA SER A 112 -4.83 -5.60 -9.68
C SER A 112 -5.59 -5.44 -10.99
N THR A 113 -5.96 -6.56 -11.60
CA THR A 113 -6.74 -6.60 -12.84
C THR A 113 -8.19 -6.95 -12.53
N TRP A 114 -9.13 -6.28 -13.18
CA TRP A 114 -10.56 -6.61 -13.08
C TRP A 114 -10.81 -8.07 -13.54
N GLY A 115 -11.57 -8.85 -12.75
CA GLY A 115 -11.91 -10.25 -13.07
C GLY A 115 -11.18 -11.33 -12.27
N SER A 116 -10.21 -10.97 -11.42
CA SER A 116 -9.60 -11.88 -10.46
C SER A 116 -10.10 -11.59 -9.04
N GLU A 117 -11.38 -11.88 -8.76
CA GLU A 117 -12.03 -11.66 -7.45
C GLU A 117 -11.34 -12.35 -6.25
N ASN A 118 -10.26 -13.10 -6.45
CA ASN A 118 -9.46 -13.69 -5.38
C ASN A 118 -7.93 -13.69 -5.60
N ASN A 119 -7.40 -13.04 -6.63
CA ASN A 119 -5.95 -13.07 -6.91
C ASN A 119 -5.45 -11.71 -7.38
N SER A 120 -5.21 -10.78 -6.46
CA SER A 120 -4.23 -9.72 -6.71
C SER A 120 -2.89 -10.40 -6.98
N VAL A 121 -2.52 -10.58 -8.24
CA VAL A 121 -1.22 -11.15 -8.58
C VAL A 121 -0.19 -10.06 -8.35
N LEU A 122 0.66 -10.27 -7.35
CA LEU A 122 1.84 -9.43 -7.14
C LEU A 122 2.84 -9.72 -8.27
N VAL A 123 2.62 -9.14 -9.45
CA VAL A 123 3.35 -9.50 -10.69
C VAL A 123 4.79 -9.00 -10.69
N SER A 124 5.20 -8.05 -9.83
CA SER A 124 6.59 -7.60 -9.90
C SER A 124 7.18 -7.05 -8.60
N LYS A 125 8.34 -7.60 -8.22
CA LYS A 125 9.27 -7.05 -7.23
C LYS A 125 10.55 -6.68 -7.98
N HIS A 126 10.83 -5.41 -8.16
CA HIS A 126 12.09 -5.01 -8.78
C HIS A 126 12.82 -3.94 -7.98
N PHE A 127 14.05 -4.29 -7.64
CA PHE A 127 15.00 -3.52 -6.88
C PHE A 127 15.68 -2.51 -7.82
N ILE A 128 15.52 -1.21 -7.58
CA ILE A 128 16.49 -0.24 -8.11
C ILE A 128 17.70 -0.30 -7.18
N LYS A 129 18.67 -1.15 -7.53
CA LYS A 129 19.97 -1.31 -6.85
C LYS A 129 19.92 -1.87 -5.43
N GLU A 130 20.84 -2.79 -5.14
CA GLU A 130 21.33 -3.06 -3.80
C GLU A 130 22.01 -1.79 -3.25
N ASN A 131 21.19 -0.84 -2.78
CA ASN A 131 21.69 0.41 -2.26
C ASN A 131 22.06 0.19 -0.78
N LYS A 132 23.31 0.47 -0.40
CA LYS A 132 23.77 0.48 1.00
C LYS A 132 22.80 1.28 1.90
N SER A 133 22.16 2.32 1.37
CA SER A 133 21.17 3.13 2.09
C SER A 133 19.89 2.39 2.48
N VAL A 134 19.44 1.37 1.72
CA VAL A 134 18.28 0.56 2.09
C VAL A 134 18.61 -0.34 3.28
N ASN A 135 19.77 -0.99 3.26
CA ASN A 135 20.23 -1.82 4.37
C ASN A 135 20.48 -0.97 5.63
N GLU A 136 21.07 0.21 5.48
CA GLU A 136 21.23 1.18 6.56
C GLU A 136 19.88 1.56 7.18
N TYR A 137 18.88 1.89 6.35
CA TYR A 137 17.53 2.20 6.83
C TYR A 137 16.90 1.03 7.60
N ILE A 138 16.98 -0.19 7.06
CA ILE A 138 16.46 -1.40 7.72
C ILE A 138 17.14 -1.63 9.06
N ASN A 139 18.46 -1.46 9.13
CA ASN A 139 19.24 -1.62 10.37
C ASN A 139 18.83 -0.58 11.42
N ASN A 140 18.77 0.70 11.04
CA ASN A 140 18.35 1.78 11.93
C ASN A 140 16.93 1.54 12.48
N ARG A 141 16.04 1.05 11.63
CA ARG A 141 14.66 0.70 12.01
C ARG A 141 14.63 -0.49 12.96
N ASN A 142 15.37 -1.55 12.66
CA ASN A 142 15.46 -2.73 13.53
C ASN A 142 16.04 -2.40 14.90
N GLU A 143 17.06 -1.55 14.96
CA GLU A 143 17.64 -1.05 16.20
C GLU A 143 16.60 -0.23 16.99
N PHE A 144 15.93 0.72 16.35
CA PHE A 144 14.98 1.60 17.02
C PHE A 144 13.73 0.88 17.52
N TYR A 145 13.14 0.00 16.71
CA TYR A 145 11.90 -0.72 17.03
C TYR A 145 12.15 -2.06 17.72
N HIS A 146 13.40 -2.47 17.88
CA HIS A 146 13.81 -3.80 18.36
C HIS A 146 13.09 -4.91 17.57
N THR A 147 13.33 -4.92 16.25
CA THR A 147 12.81 -5.91 15.31
C THR A 147 13.94 -6.59 14.55
N ASN A 148 13.62 -7.64 13.80
CA ASN A 148 14.53 -8.39 12.94
C ASN A 148 14.03 -8.40 11.48
N LYS A 149 13.37 -7.32 11.05
CA LYS A 149 12.76 -7.24 9.71
C LYS A 149 13.85 -7.23 8.65
N ASN A 150 13.60 -7.92 7.56
CA ASN A 150 14.45 -7.90 6.38
C ASN A 150 13.75 -7.13 5.24
N LEU A 151 14.42 -7.02 4.10
CA LEU A 151 13.90 -6.31 2.92
C LEU A 151 12.56 -6.87 2.42
N LYS A 152 12.35 -8.19 2.47
CA LYS A 152 11.08 -8.81 2.06
C LYS A 152 9.94 -8.35 2.98
N ASP A 153 10.18 -8.21 4.27
CA ASP A 153 9.18 -7.73 5.22
C ASP A 153 8.82 -6.26 4.96
N ILE A 154 9.82 -5.41 4.67
CA ILE A 154 9.58 -4.01 4.31
C ILE A 154 8.78 -3.90 3.01
N LEU A 155 9.17 -4.64 1.97
CA LEU A 155 8.45 -4.63 0.69
C LEU A 155 6.99 -5.07 0.85
N TYR A 156 6.75 -6.11 1.66
CA TYR A 156 5.40 -6.57 1.97
C TYR A 156 4.59 -5.50 2.70
N GLU A 157 5.11 -4.96 3.81
CA GLU A 157 4.39 -3.97 4.61
C GLU A 157 4.17 -2.65 3.87
N MET A 158 5.15 -2.22 3.08
CA MET A 158 5.04 -1.04 2.21
C MET A 158 3.94 -1.23 1.17
N SER A 159 3.74 -2.45 0.66
CA SER A 159 2.73 -2.77 -0.34
C SER A 159 1.31 -2.92 0.22
N LEU A 160 1.16 -2.98 1.55
CA LEU A 160 -0.16 -3.13 2.15
C LEU A 160 -1.07 -1.95 1.79
N ASN A 161 -2.26 -2.29 1.31
CA ASN A 161 -3.25 -1.34 0.85
C ASN A 161 -4.58 -1.50 1.59
N TYR A 162 -4.58 -1.07 2.85
CA TYR A 162 -5.80 -0.94 3.61
C TYR A 162 -5.74 0.35 4.42
N GLU A 163 -6.91 0.79 4.81
CA GLU A 163 -7.13 2.07 5.45
C GLU A 163 -7.22 1.90 6.97
N TYR A 164 -6.78 2.91 7.70
CA TYR A 164 -7.03 3.01 9.13
C TYR A 164 -8.46 3.51 9.39
N ALA A 165 -9.25 2.71 10.09
CA ALA A 165 -10.57 3.09 10.56
C ALA A 165 -10.93 2.36 11.83
N ILE A 166 -11.46 3.09 12.82
CA ILE A 166 -12.00 2.47 14.05
C ILE A 166 -13.46 2.09 13.87
N ASN A 167 -14.22 2.91 13.13
CA ASN A 167 -15.63 2.69 12.86
C ASN A 167 -15.88 2.74 11.35
N ALA A 168 -16.87 1.99 10.86
CA ALA A 168 -17.27 1.95 9.46
C ALA A 168 -18.79 2.10 9.29
N GLY A 169 -19.17 2.59 8.11
CA GLY A 169 -20.56 2.73 7.68
C GLY A 169 -21.36 3.78 8.46
N TYR A 170 -22.61 3.98 8.04
CA TYR A 170 -23.54 4.91 8.68
C TYR A 170 -23.88 4.53 10.13
N GLY A 171 -23.77 3.24 10.47
CA GLY A 171 -24.00 2.76 11.83
C GLY A 171 -22.84 3.00 12.79
N TYR A 172 -21.69 3.53 12.31
CA TYR A 172 -20.46 3.70 13.09
C TYR A 172 -20.07 2.44 13.88
N SER A 173 -20.27 1.27 13.29
CA SER A 173 -19.89 0.01 13.91
C SER A 173 -18.38 -0.14 13.91
N LEU A 174 -17.83 -0.79 14.93
CA LEU A 174 -16.39 -1.06 14.96
C LEU A 174 -15.96 -1.86 13.72
N THR A 175 -14.84 -1.46 13.12
CA THR A 175 -14.20 -2.26 12.07
C THR A 175 -13.69 -3.58 12.64
N GLU A 176 -13.52 -4.60 11.79
CA GLU A 176 -12.96 -5.88 12.20
C GLU A 176 -11.59 -5.72 12.86
N LYS A 177 -10.73 -4.85 12.32
CA LYS A 177 -9.42 -4.58 12.92
C LYS A 177 -9.53 -3.94 14.32
N ALA A 178 -10.48 -3.04 14.53
CA ALA A 178 -10.71 -2.45 15.86
C ALA A 178 -11.28 -3.47 16.86
N LYS A 179 -12.12 -4.41 16.40
CA LYS A 179 -12.60 -5.55 17.20
C LYS A 179 -11.45 -6.49 17.55
N ASP A 180 -10.60 -6.86 16.59
CA ASP A 180 -9.42 -7.71 16.79
C ASP A 180 -8.53 -7.17 17.92
N ILE A 181 -8.23 -5.87 17.88
CA ILE A 181 -7.40 -5.21 18.91
C ILE A 181 -8.07 -5.30 20.29
N LYS A 182 -9.38 -5.11 20.37
CA LYS A 182 -10.12 -5.26 21.63
C LYS A 182 -10.02 -6.69 22.15
N THR A 183 -10.19 -7.68 21.28
CA THR A 183 -10.05 -9.11 21.61
C THR A 183 -8.64 -9.44 22.09
N LEU A 184 -7.60 -8.95 21.42
CA LEU A 184 -6.21 -9.15 21.86
C LEU A 184 -5.96 -8.61 23.27
N LEU A 185 -6.54 -7.46 23.62
CA LEU A 185 -6.41 -6.89 24.96
C LEU A 185 -7.18 -7.69 26.02
N GLU A 186 -8.32 -8.28 25.66
CA GLU A 186 -9.12 -9.14 26.54
C GLU A 186 -8.43 -10.49 26.79
N LEU A 187 -7.75 -11.03 25.77
CA LEU A 187 -6.93 -12.24 25.87
C LEU A 187 -5.53 -11.98 26.46
N HIS A 188 -5.23 -10.77 26.91
CA HIS A 188 -3.91 -10.37 27.43
C HIS A 188 -2.74 -10.53 26.43
N ASN A 189 -3.03 -10.60 25.13
CA ASN A 189 -2.05 -10.70 24.04
C ASN A 189 -1.46 -9.33 23.68
N TYR A 190 -0.79 -8.70 24.65
CA TYR A 190 -0.25 -7.35 24.48
C TYR A 190 0.92 -7.29 23.49
N SER A 191 1.67 -8.39 23.32
CA SER A 191 2.75 -8.50 22.35
C SER A 191 2.28 -8.21 20.92
N GLU A 192 1.12 -8.72 20.54
CA GLU A 192 0.52 -8.48 19.22
C GLU A 192 0.15 -7.01 19.03
N VAL A 193 -0.45 -6.38 20.06
CA VAL A 193 -0.75 -4.95 20.07
C VAL A 193 0.53 -4.10 19.91
N TYR A 194 1.62 -4.52 20.55
CA TYR A 194 2.92 -3.88 20.40
C TYR A 194 3.54 -4.13 19.03
N GLY A 195 3.28 -5.28 18.42
CA GLY A 195 3.71 -5.64 17.06
C GLY A 195 3.23 -4.64 16.01
N TYR A 196 1.98 -4.16 16.13
CA TYR A 196 1.42 -3.13 15.25
C TYR A 196 2.24 -1.82 15.26
N LEU A 197 2.71 -1.38 16.43
CA LEU A 197 3.57 -0.19 16.56
C LEU A 197 4.94 -0.36 15.89
N LYS A 198 5.38 -1.61 15.71
CA LYS A 198 6.66 -1.98 15.10
C LYS A 198 6.53 -2.32 13.61
N SER A 199 5.35 -2.12 13.00
CA SER A 199 5.12 -2.27 11.56
C SER A 199 5.73 -1.10 10.78
N PHE A 200 6.14 -1.32 9.54
CA PHE A 200 6.57 -0.27 8.62
C PHE A 200 5.36 0.50 8.10
N ASN A 201 4.23 -0.19 7.92
CA ASN A 201 2.99 0.40 7.48
C ASN A 201 2.41 1.36 8.54
N ILE A 202 2.07 2.59 8.13
CA ILE A 202 1.62 3.66 9.03
C ILE A 202 0.21 3.38 9.58
N GLU A 203 -0.66 2.76 8.81
CA GLU A 203 -2.01 2.39 9.23
C GLU A 203 -1.98 1.34 10.34
N ASN A 204 -1.11 0.34 10.24
CA ASN A 204 -0.80 -0.59 11.33
C ASN A 204 -0.30 0.14 12.58
N GLN A 205 0.61 1.09 12.43
CA GLN A 205 1.09 1.88 13.57
C GLN A 205 -0.05 2.65 14.24
N ALA A 206 -0.98 3.21 13.45
CA ALA A 206 -2.17 3.88 13.96
C ALA A 206 -3.09 2.95 14.77
N TYR A 207 -3.30 1.72 14.29
CA TYR A 207 -3.97 0.67 15.05
C TYR A 207 -3.25 0.32 16.35
N GLY A 208 -1.92 0.24 16.33
CA GLY A 208 -1.12 0.07 17.55
C GLY A 208 -1.33 1.20 18.56
N ILE A 209 -1.36 2.46 18.11
CA ILE A 209 -1.64 3.62 18.98
C ILE A 209 -3.05 3.55 19.56
N TYR A 210 -4.05 3.13 18.77
CA TYR A 210 -5.40 2.87 19.27
C TYR A 210 -5.42 1.80 20.37
N GLY A 211 -4.70 0.69 20.17
CA GLY A 211 -4.54 -0.34 21.20
C GLY A 211 -3.97 0.22 22.51
N LEU A 212 -2.93 1.05 22.44
CA LEU A 212 -2.37 1.72 23.63
C LEU A 212 -3.36 2.68 24.31
N HIS A 213 -4.21 3.35 23.53
CA HIS A 213 -5.27 4.19 24.08
C HIS A 213 -6.28 3.38 24.90
N LEU A 214 -6.70 2.22 24.39
CA LEU A 214 -7.56 1.29 25.12
C LEU A 214 -6.89 0.75 26.38
N MET A 215 -5.60 0.39 26.31
CA MET A 215 -4.82 -0.04 27.48
C MET A 215 -4.78 1.05 28.55
N LYS A 216 -4.56 2.30 28.16
CA LYS A 216 -4.56 3.45 29.09
C LYS A 216 -5.92 3.63 29.76
N LYS A 217 -7.03 3.51 29.02
CA LYS A 217 -8.39 3.55 29.58
C LYS A 217 -8.64 2.44 30.60
N LYS A 218 -8.13 1.24 30.33
CA LYS A 218 -8.18 0.07 31.24
C LYS A 218 -7.12 0.13 32.37
N LYS A 219 -6.36 1.22 32.50
CA LYS A 219 -5.26 1.40 33.48
C LYS A 219 -4.19 0.30 33.40
N LEU A 220 -4.00 -0.31 32.23
CA LEU A 220 -2.98 -1.33 32.01
C LEU A 220 -1.59 -0.70 31.92
N LYS A 221 -0.58 -1.42 32.43
CA LYS A 221 0.82 -0.98 32.41
C LYS A 221 1.38 -1.11 30.99
N ILE A 222 1.84 0.00 30.42
CA ILE A 222 2.53 0.04 29.13
C ILE A 222 4.04 0.13 29.38
N PRO A 223 4.88 -0.77 28.82
CA PRO A 223 6.34 -0.73 28.95
C PRO A 223 6.95 0.60 28.47
N LYS A 224 8.09 1.00 29.06
CA LYS A 224 8.78 2.26 28.73
C LYS A 224 9.21 2.32 27.26
N GLU A 225 9.72 1.21 26.72
CA GLU A 225 10.11 1.08 25.30
C GLU A 225 8.91 1.35 24.38
N ILE A 226 7.76 0.74 24.66
CA ILE A 226 6.54 0.93 23.87
C ILE A 226 6.06 2.39 23.93
N LYS A 227 6.17 3.05 25.08
CA LYS A 227 5.88 4.48 25.20
C LYS A 227 6.84 5.34 24.36
N ARG A 228 8.13 4.97 24.29
CA ARG A 228 9.14 5.65 23.44
C ARG A 228 8.76 5.54 21.96
N ILE A 229 8.43 4.33 21.50
CA ILE A 229 7.98 4.07 20.12
C ILE A 229 6.71 4.86 19.81
N ALA A 230 5.71 4.80 20.69
CA ALA A 230 4.44 5.53 20.50
C ALA A 230 4.64 7.05 20.45
N LYS A 231 5.54 7.59 21.28
CA LYS A 231 5.89 9.02 21.25
C LYS A 231 6.52 9.42 19.92
N HIS A 232 7.41 8.58 19.40
CA HIS A 232 8.05 8.81 18.10
C HIS A 232 7.03 8.82 16.95
N ILE A 233 6.16 7.81 16.87
CA ILE A 233 5.10 7.72 15.85
C ILE A 233 4.21 8.97 15.87
N LYS A 234 3.76 9.37 17.06
CA LYS A 234 2.92 10.58 17.23
C LYS A 234 3.67 11.87 16.87
N LYS A 235 4.97 11.95 17.19
CA LYS A 235 5.78 13.12 16.84
C LYS A 235 5.99 13.24 15.32
N ARG A 236 6.22 12.10 14.65
CA ARG A 236 6.38 12.06 13.19
C ARG A 236 5.10 12.48 12.47
N ASN A 237 3.94 12.05 13.01
CA ASN A 237 2.61 12.43 12.54
C ASN A 237 2.46 12.33 11.01
N SER A 238 2.82 11.16 10.47
CA SER A 238 2.80 10.90 9.04
C SER A 238 1.38 10.87 8.50
N ASP A 239 1.26 11.20 7.22
CA ASP A 239 0.01 11.06 6.50
C ASP A 239 -0.46 9.60 6.54
N THR A 240 -1.70 9.41 6.98
CA THR A 240 -2.32 8.10 7.16
C THR A 240 -3.51 8.01 6.22
N LEU A 241 -3.60 6.91 5.47
CA LEU A 241 -4.74 6.58 4.65
C LEU A 241 -5.86 6.09 5.58
N ILE A 242 -6.99 6.78 5.60
CA ILE A 242 -8.08 6.52 6.52
C ILE A 242 -9.42 6.30 5.81
N CYS A 243 -10.31 5.63 6.53
CA CYS A 243 -11.74 5.66 6.27
C CYS A 243 -12.47 6.32 7.45
N ALA A 244 -13.37 7.24 7.12
CA ALA A 244 -14.22 7.95 8.08
C ALA A 244 -15.70 7.67 7.74
N GLY A 245 -16.27 6.64 8.37
CA GLY A 245 -17.66 6.25 8.15
C GLY A 245 -17.86 5.62 6.77
N CYS A 246 -18.42 6.39 5.84
CA CYS A 246 -18.65 5.96 4.44
C CYS A 246 -17.68 6.60 3.44
N ILE A 247 -16.76 7.45 3.91
CA ILE A 247 -15.77 8.11 3.05
C ILE A 247 -14.44 7.39 3.23
N CYS A 248 -13.97 6.76 2.17
CA CYS A 248 -12.69 6.05 2.08
C CYS A 248 -11.67 6.88 1.29
N GLY A 249 -10.40 6.50 1.33
CA GLY A 249 -9.34 7.11 0.54
C GLY A 249 -8.84 8.46 1.06
N ILE A 250 -9.18 8.86 2.28
CA ILE A 250 -8.78 10.15 2.84
C ILE A 250 -7.34 10.03 3.36
N VAL A 251 -6.47 10.96 2.97
CA VAL A 251 -5.10 11.04 3.49
C VAL A 251 -4.98 12.22 4.44
N GLN A 252 -4.71 11.95 5.72
CA GLN A 252 -4.56 13.00 6.72
C GLN A 252 -3.62 12.62 7.86
N LYS A 253 -3.15 13.63 8.58
CA LYS A 253 -2.43 13.49 9.86
C LYS A 253 -3.43 13.28 11.00
N ILE A 254 -3.18 12.28 11.85
CA ILE A 254 -4.15 11.84 12.88
C ILE A 254 -3.65 11.97 14.32
N PHE A 255 -2.45 12.54 14.54
CA PHE A 255 -1.86 12.73 15.87
C PHE A 255 -1.51 14.19 16.18
#